data_AF-A0A2W5TQ79-F1
#
_entry.id   AF-A0A2W5TQ79-F1
#
_cell.length_a   1.000
_cell.length_b   1.000
_cell.length_c   1.000
_cell.angle_alpha   90.00
_cell.angle_beta   90.00
_cell.angle_gamma   90.00
#
_symmetry.space_group_name_H-M   'P 1'
#
loop_
_entity.id
_entity.type
_entity.pdbx_description
1 polymer ?
#
loop_
_entity_poly.entity_id
_entity_poly.type
_entity_poly.pdbx_seq_one_letter_code
_entity_poly.pdbx_strand_id
1 'polypeptide(L)'
;MLRRGALLLLVASAACVRAPHVEKRERPIEAGLKVPFASDSVLVWDFDDGSPQVTAAQVEHAFEKSGRYTVRGRSGASVREEISVEVTSRSALHLVPPDVELALVARGLEDLAPAIDFAERLAGPDVLHTAFESVPVLPWAVEQSVTGGAVVDPREGAAVFAWPSTEDTLVGVVGVVDPERALSSFTAFLEAQGWSRVSKVLGLTRYENEFRALDVFVDRGALYAVDSPLTRRLPSAQARVQSASERGLEAQPAMEALLDELPAGGLVFFTRAPESSAWTHGALAVRVDGDVLHAEGALSAGRALWSDIANPPSRLLQKAPEGPVVAVTGMLGIESLANVLLGPPGSPRRLAFERELAELHVELPVVLSSFSGGVDALAYVDVPGFIRATVAAGGKPRPRASVLMEAPVRDAKALDAQLDALLGAELPQLQKLGNAQVTVWRGASSFGPVDVALTGQALFAKIGAPVDEREAVDLLSDYTRRFDGAFGPGHLSVLIDVARLRRDLLQPHLMDDVDPRKALAMQALAVTVIDRVTQLDLAMLDASPAPNGAKVQVTLRLRPRRDGDDSAR
;
A
#
# COMPACT_ATOMS: atom_id res chain seq x y z
N MET A 1 -70.09 4.56 -79.22
CA MET A 1 -70.60 3.78 -78.07
C MET A 1 -69.42 3.16 -77.33
N LEU A 2 -69.25 3.58 -76.08
CA LEU A 2 -68.70 2.87 -74.91
C LEU A 2 -67.58 1.81 -75.05
N ARG A 3 -66.49 2.10 -74.31
CA ARG A 3 -65.84 1.31 -73.23
C ARG A 3 -64.65 0.38 -73.52
N ARG A 4 -63.55 0.71 -72.81
CA ARG A 4 -62.68 -0.11 -71.90
C ARG A 4 -61.91 -1.27 -72.57
N GLY A 5 -60.59 -1.43 -72.46
CA GLY A 5 -59.65 -1.07 -71.40
C GLY A 5 -59.22 -2.34 -70.63
N ALA A 6 -57.93 -2.70 -70.68
CA ALA A 6 -57.21 -3.42 -69.62
C ALA A 6 -55.73 -3.62 -70.02
N LEU A 7 -54.89 -2.73 -69.49
CA LEU A 7 -53.43 -2.82 -69.42
C LEU A 7 -53.09 -3.81 -68.30
N LEU A 8 -52.34 -4.87 -68.60
CA LEU A 8 -51.84 -5.81 -67.59
C LEU A 8 -50.66 -5.17 -66.85
N LEU A 9 -50.91 -4.76 -65.60
CA LEU A 9 -49.88 -4.43 -64.61
C LEU A 9 -49.28 -5.73 -64.07
N LEU A 10 -47.98 -5.91 -64.27
CA LEU A 10 -47.16 -6.85 -63.51
C LEU A 10 -46.94 -6.26 -62.11
N VAL A 11 -47.56 -6.88 -61.11
CA VAL A 11 -47.37 -6.59 -59.69
C VAL A 11 -45.98 -7.08 -59.30
N ALA A 12 -45.03 -6.14 -59.18
CA ALA A 12 -43.83 -6.35 -58.39
C ALA A 12 -44.24 -6.30 -56.91
N SER A 13 -44.37 -7.47 -56.28
CA SER A 13 -44.38 -7.60 -54.83
C SER A 13 -42.98 -7.28 -54.31
N ALA A 14 -42.66 -5.99 -54.22
CA ALA A 14 -41.58 -5.51 -53.38
C ALA A 14 -41.98 -5.80 -51.93
N ALA A 15 -41.54 -6.95 -51.40
CA ALA A 15 -41.45 -7.12 -49.97
C ALA A 15 -40.56 -5.99 -49.46
N CYS A 16 -41.14 -5.03 -48.73
CA CYS A 16 -40.38 -4.02 -48.01
C CYS A 16 -39.51 -4.73 -46.97
N VAL A 17 -38.33 -5.19 -47.36
CA VAL A 17 -37.29 -5.62 -46.44
C VAL A 17 -36.84 -4.36 -45.74
N ARG A 18 -37.42 -4.10 -44.56
CA ARG A 18 -36.97 -3.05 -43.65
C ARG A 18 -35.48 -3.29 -43.40
N ALA A 19 -34.65 -2.34 -43.79
CA ALA A 19 -33.20 -2.40 -43.58
C ALA A 19 -32.92 -2.67 -42.08
N PRO A 20 -31.87 -3.44 -41.76
CA PRO A 20 -31.50 -3.65 -40.37
C PRO A 20 -31.18 -2.30 -39.73
N HIS A 21 -31.58 -2.15 -38.47
CA HIS A 21 -31.07 -1.07 -37.65
C HIS A 21 -29.60 -1.37 -37.36
N VAL A 22 -28.73 -0.40 -37.66
CA VAL A 22 -27.28 -0.52 -37.50
C VAL A 22 -26.83 0.43 -36.40
N GLU A 23 -26.33 -0.13 -35.31
CA GLU A 23 -25.77 0.62 -34.19
C GLU A 23 -24.27 0.36 -34.10
N LYS A 24 -23.49 1.43 -33.88
CA LYS A 24 -22.08 1.30 -33.49
C LYS A 24 -21.95 1.83 -32.08
N ARG A 25 -21.58 0.96 -31.14
CA ARG A 25 -21.28 1.40 -29.77
C ARG A 25 -19.88 1.99 -29.76
N GLU A 26 -19.81 3.31 -29.61
CA GLU A 26 -18.55 4.06 -29.63
C GLU A 26 -17.76 3.91 -28.32
N ARG A 27 -18.41 3.53 -27.22
CA ARG A 27 -17.73 3.24 -25.96
C ARG A 27 -17.37 1.76 -25.90
N PRO A 28 -16.09 1.41 -25.73
CA PRO A 28 -15.70 0.02 -25.50
C PRO A 28 -16.33 -0.50 -24.21
N ILE A 29 -16.62 -1.80 -24.19
CA ILE A 29 -17.18 -2.52 -23.05
C ILE A 29 -16.10 -3.46 -22.52
N GLU A 30 -15.99 -3.66 -21.23
CA GLU A 30 -15.03 -4.64 -20.70
C GLU A 30 -15.53 -6.08 -20.82
N ALA A 31 -14.60 -7.01 -21.03
CA ALA A 31 -14.87 -8.44 -21.02
C ALA A 31 -15.50 -8.89 -19.69
N GLY A 32 -16.47 -9.81 -19.77
CA GLY A 32 -17.16 -10.40 -18.63
C GLY A 32 -18.29 -9.54 -18.03
N LEU A 33 -18.49 -8.29 -18.45
CA LEU A 33 -19.62 -7.46 -18.02
C LEU A 33 -20.87 -7.74 -18.85
N LYS A 34 -22.03 -7.82 -18.19
CA LYS A 34 -23.31 -7.97 -18.90
C LYS A 34 -23.71 -6.70 -19.64
N VAL A 35 -24.11 -6.92 -20.88
CA VAL A 35 -24.50 -5.88 -21.83
C VAL A 35 -25.94 -6.10 -22.26
N PRO A 36 -26.83 -5.11 -22.09
CA PRO A 36 -28.19 -5.23 -22.56
C PRO A 36 -28.28 -5.02 -24.08
N PHE A 37 -29.09 -5.88 -24.71
CA PHE A 37 -29.53 -5.79 -26.09
C PHE A 37 -31.05 -5.91 -26.12
N ALA A 38 -31.71 -5.04 -26.88
CA ALA A 38 -33.15 -4.98 -26.94
C ALA A 38 -33.63 -4.71 -28.36
N SER A 39 -34.82 -5.21 -28.67
CA SER A 39 -35.56 -4.88 -29.88
C SER A 39 -37.05 -4.78 -29.56
N ASP A 40 -37.80 -4.06 -30.39
CA ASP A 40 -39.26 -3.91 -30.29
C ASP A 40 -40.03 -5.24 -30.48
N SER A 41 -39.35 -6.30 -30.90
CA SER A 41 -39.92 -7.64 -31.13
C SER A 41 -38.95 -8.75 -30.69
N VAL A 42 -39.48 -9.96 -30.50
CA VAL A 42 -38.67 -11.14 -30.19
C VAL A 42 -37.76 -11.48 -31.37
N LEU A 43 -36.45 -11.46 -31.14
CA LEU A 43 -35.42 -11.81 -32.13
C LEU A 43 -34.60 -13.01 -31.66
N VAL A 44 -33.97 -13.68 -32.61
CA VAL A 44 -32.88 -14.64 -32.38
C VAL A 44 -31.57 -13.87 -32.41
N TRP A 45 -30.92 -13.74 -31.27
CA TRP A 45 -29.65 -13.03 -31.09
C TRP A 45 -28.47 -13.95 -31.32
N ASP A 46 -27.50 -13.44 -32.08
CA ASP A 46 -26.22 -14.08 -32.40
C ASP A 46 -25.12 -13.07 -32.06
N PHE A 47 -24.27 -13.41 -31.09
CA PHE A 47 -23.29 -12.48 -30.52
C PHE A 47 -21.93 -12.50 -31.22
N ASP A 48 -21.73 -13.38 -32.21
CA ASP A 48 -20.49 -13.46 -33.02
C ASP A 48 -19.23 -13.84 -32.20
N ASP A 49 -19.41 -14.34 -30.97
CA ASP A 49 -18.35 -14.76 -30.04
C ASP A 49 -18.28 -16.28 -29.82
N GLY A 50 -19.14 -17.04 -30.50
CA GLY A 50 -19.25 -18.50 -30.38
C GLY A 50 -20.24 -18.99 -29.32
N SER A 51 -20.89 -18.09 -28.58
CA SER A 51 -21.94 -18.43 -27.62
C SER A 51 -23.23 -18.95 -28.30
N PRO A 52 -24.06 -19.74 -27.61
CA PRO A 52 -25.35 -20.19 -28.15
C PRO A 52 -26.30 -19.03 -28.45
N GLN A 53 -27.06 -19.15 -29.54
CA GLN A 53 -28.07 -18.14 -29.89
C GLN A 53 -29.20 -18.08 -28.85
N VAL A 54 -29.67 -16.87 -28.55
CA VAL A 54 -30.72 -16.62 -27.55
C VAL A 54 -31.94 -15.99 -28.21
N THR A 55 -33.15 -16.47 -27.87
CA THR A 55 -34.40 -15.92 -28.43
C THR A 55 -35.15 -15.10 -27.40
N ALA A 56 -35.16 -13.77 -27.53
CA ALA A 56 -35.86 -12.85 -26.63
C ALA A 56 -36.04 -11.47 -27.25
N ALA A 57 -36.95 -10.66 -26.70
CA ALA A 57 -37.05 -9.23 -27.06
C ALA A 57 -35.98 -8.38 -26.34
N GLN A 58 -35.61 -8.79 -25.13
CA GLN A 58 -34.53 -8.21 -24.34
C GLN A 58 -33.61 -9.33 -23.87
N VAL A 59 -32.32 -9.17 -24.03
CA VAL A 59 -31.29 -10.13 -23.62
C VAL A 59 -30.11 -9.38 -23.02
N GLU A 60 -29.51 -9.97 -22.00
CA GLU A 60 -28.21 -9.53 -21.49
C GLU A 60 -27.16 -10.56 -21.91
N HIS A 61 -26.00 -10.09 -22.36
CA HIS A 61 -24.89 -10.94 -22.78
C HIS A 61 -23.56 -10.40 -22.28
N ALA A 62 -22.67 -11.29 -21.84
CA ALA A 62 -21.32 -10.93 -21.41
C ALA A 62 -20.31 -11.60 -22.34
N PHE A 63 -19.46 -10.79 -22.97
CA PHE A 63 -18.41 -11.28 -23.86
C PHE A 63 -17.22 -11.73 -23.03
N GLU A 64 -16.82 -13.00 -23.13
CA GLU A 64 -15.71 -13.52 -22.33
C GLU A 64 -14.33 -12.99 -22.75
N LYS A 65 -14.19 -12.54 -24.00
CA LYS A 65 -12.88 -12.18 -24.59
C LYS A 65 -12.90 -10.76 -25.17
N SER A 66 -11.77 -10.06 -25.05
CA SER A 66 -11.55 -8.81 -25.76
C SER A 66 -11.56 -9.03 -27.28
N GLY A 67 -12.09 -8.06 -28.03
CA GLY A 67 -12.29 -8.20 -29.48
C GLY A 67 -13.36 -7.28 -30.03
N ARG A 68 -13.57 -7.34 -31.34
CA ARG A 68 -14.66 -6.64 -32.02
C ARG A 68 -15.70 -7.64 -32.46
N TYR A 69 -16.93 -7.48 -32.00
CA TYR A 69 -18.05 -8.39 -32.25
C TYR A 69 -19.15 -7.70 -33.04
N THR A 70 -19.82 -8.46 -33.90
CA THR A 70 -21.00 -8.00 -34.64
C THR A 70 -22.24 -8.74 -34.17
N VAL A 71 -22.95 -8.17 -33.19
CA VAL A 71 -24.17 -8.77 -32.65
C VAL A 71 -25.31 -8.62 -33.66
N ARG A 72 -25.99 -9.72 -33.98
CA ARG A 72 -27.06 -9.77 -34.98
C ARG A 72 -28.35 -10.28 -34.37
N GLY A 73 -29.39 -9.46 -34.37
CA GLY A 73 -30.75 -9.86 -34.02
C GLY A 73 -31.53 -10.23 -35.28
N ARG A 74 -32.00 -11.47 -35.39
CA ARG A 74 -32.70 -11.99 -36.58
C ARG A 74 -34.17 -12.32 -36.32
N SER A 75 -35.01 -12.05 -37.31
CA SER A 75 -36.40 -12.50 -37.38
C SER A 75 -36.53 -13.42 -38.59
N GLY A 76 -36.56 -14.74 -38.35
CA GLY A 76 -36.40 -15.74 -39.41
C GLY A 76 -35.06 -15.59 -40.12
N ALA A 77 -35.07 -15.54 -41.45
CA ALA A 77 -33.86 -15.36 -42.26
C ALA A 77 -33.38 -13.89 -42.36
N SER A 78 -34.15 -12.92 -41.86
CA SER A 78 -33.85 -11.49 -42.01
C SER A 78 -33.14 -10.94 -40.77
N VAL A 79 -32.02 -10.24 -40.97
CA VAL A 79 -31.36 -9.45 -39.93
C VAL A 79 -32.20 -8.19 -39.68
N ARG A 80 -32.52 -7.93 -38.41
CA ARG A 80 -33.29 -6.77 -37.94
C ARG A 80 -32.42 -5.80 -37.17
N GLU A 81 -31.50 -6.32 -36.37
CA GLU A 81 -30.52 -5.55 -35.60
C GLU A 81 -29.11 -5.99 -35.99
N GLU A 82 -28.22 -5.03 -36.19
CA GLU A 82 -26.79 -5.26 -36.37
C GLU A 82 -26.02 -4.24 -35.52
N ILE A 83 -25.35 -4.72 -34.48
CA ILE A 83 -24.73 -3.88 -33.46
C ILE A 83 -23.23 -4.22 -33.40
N SER A 84 -22.39 -3.25 -33.73
CA SER A 84 -20.94 -3.37 -33.55
C SER A 84 -20.55 -3.05 -32.12
N VAL A 85 -19.90 -4.01 -31.46
CA VAL A 85 -19.42 -3.90 -30.08
C VAL A 85 -17.90 -4.07 -30.05
N GLU A 86 -17.21 -3.13 -29.41
CA GLU A 86 -15.78 -3.24 -29.11
C GLU A 86 -15.63 -3.63 -27.65
N VAL A 87 -14.95 -4.75 -27.40
CA VAL A 87 -14.71 -5.31 -26.07
C VAL A 87 -13.23 -5.20 -25.72
N THR A 88 -12.91 -4.58 -24.60
CA THR A 88 -11.56 -4.43 -24.08
C THR A 88 -11.26 -5.47 -23.01
N SER A 89 -9.97 -5.70 -22.72
CA SER A 89 -9.55 -6.51 -21.58
C SER A 89 -10.14 -5.92 -20.30
N ARG A 90 -10.57 -6.81 -19.42
CA ARG A 90 -11.15 -6.45 -18.13
C ARG A 90 -10.09 -5.88 -17.18
N SER A 91 -10.49 -4.92 -16.34
CA SER A 91 -9.67 -4.47 -15.23
C SER A 91 -9.53 -5.53 -14.13
N ALA A 92 -8.30 -5.78 -13.64
CA ALA A 92 -8.05 -6.62 -12.46
C ALA A 92 -8.84 -6.15 -11.21
N LEU A 93 -9.24 -4.88 -11.14
CA LEU A 93 -10.06 -4.34 -10.06
C LEU A 93 -11.46 -4.98 -10.01
N HIS A 94 -11.99 -5.43 -11.16
CA HIS A 94 -13.29 -6.11 -11.24
C HIS A 94 -13.23 -7.57 -10.78
N LEU A 95 -12.02 -8.15 -10.71
CA LEU A 95 -11.78 -9.51 -10.23
C LEU A 95 -11.82 -9.63 -8.71
N VAL A 96 -11.67 -8.50 -8.02
CA VAL A 96 -11.58 -8.43 -6.56
C VAL A 96 -12.96 -8.09 -5.99
N PRO A 97 -13.55 -8.92 -5.12
CA PRO A 97 -14.81 -8.62 -4.47
C PRO A 97 -14.75 -7.30 -3.69
N PRO A 98 -15.85 -6.52 -3.65
CA PRO A 98 -15.84 -5.24 -2.97
C PRO A 98 -15.62 -5.38 -1.45
N ASP A 99 -16.03 -6.49 -0.84
CA ASP A 99 -16.03 -6.68 0.60
C ASP A 99 -14.70 -7.14 1.21
N VAL A 100 -13.61 -7.18 0.44
CA VAL A 100 -12.26 -7.52 0.93
C VAL A 100 -11.72 -6.48 1.92
N GLU A 101 -10.85 -6.89 2.84
CA GLU A 101 -10.16 -5.99 3.78
C GLU A 101 -8.91 -5.38 3.13
N LEU A 102 -8.22 -6.19 2.33
CA LEU A 102 -6.93 -5.87 1.72
C LEU A 102 -6.91 -6.37 0.28
N ALA A 103 -6.38 -5.58 -0.64
CA ALA A 103 -6.02 -6.06 -1.98
C ALA A 103 -4.74 -5.41 -2.50
N LEU A 104 -3.95 -6.17 -3.24
CA LEU A 104 -2.86 -5.69 -4.08
C LEU A 104 -3.19 -6.09 -5.52
N VAL A 105 -3.38 -5.10 -6.39
CA VAL A 105 -3.89 -5.29 -7.75
C VAL A 105 -2.86 -4.79 -8.74
N ALA A 106 -2.30 -5.66 -9.56
CA ALA A 106 -1.52 -5.28 -10.73
C ALA A 106 -2.46 -4.98 -11.89
N ARG A 107 -2.44 -3.74 -12.41
CA ARG A 107 -3.30 -3.35 -13.54
C ARG A 107 -2.86 -4.02 -14.85
N GLY A 108 -1.58 -4.33 -14.99
CA GLY A 108 -1.03 -5.22 -16.01
C GLY A 108 0.04 -6.13 -15.41
N LEU A 109 0.33 -7.26 -16.06
CA LEU A 109 1.39 -8.17 -15.59
C LEU A 109 2.79 -7.61 -15.78
N GLU A 110 2.96 -6.64 -16.67
CA GLU A 110 4.19 -5.88 -16.84
C GLU A 110 4.60 -5.13 -15.56
N ASP A 111 3.64 -4.74 -14.71
CA ASP A 111 3.90 -4.01 -13.47
C ASP A 111 4.42 -4.93 -12.34
N LEU A 112 4.21 -6.25 -12.45
CA LEU A 112 4.61 -7.20 -11.41
C LEU A 112 6.11 -7.43 -11.38
N ALA A 113 6.77 -7.61 -12.53
CA ALA A 113 8.18 -8.00 -12.56
C ALA A 113 9.11 -6.98 -11.86
N PRO A 114 9.00 -5.65 -12.13
CA PRO A 114 9.78 -4.66 -11.39
C PRO A 114 9.47 -4.66 -9.89
N ALA A 115 8.20 -4.82 -9.52
CA ALA A 115 7.79 -4.83 -8.11
C ALA A 115 8.29 -6.06 -7.35
N ILE A 116 8.28 -7.24 -8.00
CA ILE A 116 8.84 -8.48 -7.46
C ILE A 116 10.34 -8.32 -7.26
N ASP A 117 11.08 -7.82 -8.26
CA ASP A 117 12.52 -7.56 -8.13
C ASP A 117 12.84 -6.60 -6.97
N PHE A 118 12.09 -5.51 -6.87
CA PHE A 118 12.24 -4.55 -5.79
C PHE A 118 11.97 -5.18 -4.41
N ALA A 119 10.88 -5.94 -4.29
CA ALA A 119 10.52 -6.62 -3.05
C ALA A 119 11.54 -7.70 -2.66
N GLU A 120 12.10 -8.43 -3.63
CA GLU A 120 13.15 -9.43 -3.41
C GLU A 120 14.40 -8.77 -2.83
N ARG A 121 14.79 -7.63 -3.38
CA ARG A 121 15.97 -6.88 -2.92
C ARG A 121 15.76 -6.22 -1.57
N LEU A 122 14.54 -5.77 -1.27
CA LEU A 122 14.21 -5.14 0.00
C LEU A 122 14.14 -6.16 1.14
N ALA A 123 13.42 -7.26 0.93
CA ALA A 123 13.08 -8.23 1.99
C ALA A 123 13.93 -9.51 1.96
N GLY A 124 14.59 -9.79 0.85
CA GLY A 124 15.33 -11.02 0.60
C GLY A 124 14.50 -12.09 -0.14
N PRO A 125 15.18 -13.02 -0.85
CA PRO A 125 14.53 -14.05 -1.65
C PRO A 125 13.69 -15.03 -0.81
N ASP A 126 14.13 -15.35 0.41
CA ASP A 126 13.42 -16.30 1.30
C ASP A 126 12.02 -15.78 1.70
N VAL A 127 11.92 -14.46 1.94
CA VAL A 127 10.64 -13.82 2.29
C VAL A 127 9.69 -13.85 1.10
N LEU A 128 10.18 -13.55 -0.10
CA LEU A 128 9.36 -13.65 -1.31
C LEU A 128 8.96 -15.08 -1.64
N HIS A 129 9.86 -16.04 -1.48
CA HIS A 129 9.55 -17.44 -1.69
C HIS A 129 8.38 -17.88 -0.80
N THR A 130 8.46 -17.57 0.50
CA THR A 130 7.38 -17.85 1.47
C THR A 130 6.06 -17.16 1.09
N ALA A 131 6.12 -15.92 0.59
CA ALA A 131 4.93 -15.21 0.12
C ALA A 131 4.31 -15.89 -1.11
N PHE A 132 5.13 -16.33 -2.09
CA PHE A 132 4.67 -17.00 -3.30
C PHE A 132 4.14 -18.41 -3.06
N GLU A 133 4.60 -19.12 -2.04
CA GLU A 133 3.96 -20.38 -1.62
C GLU A 133 2.49 -20.19 -1.23
N SER A 134 2.13 -19.01 -0.72
CA SER A 134 0.76 -18.66 -0.32
C SER A 134 -0.07 -18.19 -1.53
N VAL A 135 0.56 -17.77 -2.63
CA VAL A 135 -0.13 -17.27 -3.82
C VAL A 135 0.57 -17.76 -5.11
N PRO A 136 0.59 -19.08 -5.36
CA PRO A 136 1.38 -19.66 -6.46
C PRO A 136 0.90 -19.25 -7.86
N VAL A 137 -0.31 -18.70 -7.98
CA VAL A 137 -0.85 -18.20 -9.26
C VAL A 137 -0.07 -16.99 -9.80
N LEU A 138 0.52 -16.16 -8.94
CA LEU A 138 1.29 -14.99 -9.37
C LEU A 138 2.60 -15.35 -10.10
N PRO A 139 3.53 -16.13 -9.51
CA PRO A 139 4.75 -16.51 -10.21
C PRO A 139 4.44 -17.31 -11.49
N TRP A 140 3.41 -18.15 -11.48
CA TRP A 140 2.93 -18.82 -12.69
C TRP A 140 2.49 -17.82 -13.77
N ALA A 141 1.67 -16.83 -13.42
CA ALA A 141 1.19 -15.82 -14.37
C ALA A 141 2.33 -15.00 -14.99
N VAL A 142 3.33 -14.63 -14.19
CA VAL A 142 4.54 -13.93 -14.67
C VAL A 142 5.35 -14.83 -15.61
N GLU A 143 5.52 -16.12 -15.29
CA GLU A 143 6.19 -17.07 -16.18
C GLU A 143 5.45 -17.23 -17.51
N GLN A 144 4.12 -17.35 -17.49
CA GLN A 144 3.31 -17.48 -18.69
C GLN A 144 3.37 -16.21 -19.57
N SER A 145 3.39 -15.02 -18.97
CA SER A 145 3.45 -13.77 -19.74
C SER A 145 4.79 -13.59 -20.45
N VAL A 146 5.91 -14.03 -19.85
CA VAL A 146 7.25 -13.95 -20.44
C VAL A 146 7.47 -15.01 -21.52
N THR A 147 7.01 -16.24 -21.28
CA THR A 147 7.21 -17.37 -22.22
C THR A 147 6.30 -17.31 -23.46
N GLY A 148 5.45 -16.29 -23.56
CA GLY A 148 4.46 -16.14 -24.65
C GLY A 148 3.34 -17.17 -24.56
N GLY A 149 3.11 -17.76 -23.39
CA GLY A 149 2.03 -18.71 -23.14
C GLY A 149 0.69 -18.02 -23.36
N ALA A 150 -0.02 -18.42 -24.42
CA ALA A 150 -1.30 -17.82 -24.84
C ALA A 150 -2.50 -18.11 -23.89
N VAL A 151 -2.23 -18.35 -22.61
CA VAL A 151 -3.22 -18.74 -21.59
C VAL A 151 -3.59 -17.58 -20.66
N VAL A 152 -2.69 -16.62 -20.47
CA VAL A 152 -2.89 -15.46 -19.58
C VAL A 152 -3.01 -14.20 -20.43
N ASP A 153 -3.95 -13.30 -20.10
CA ASP A 153 -4.02 -11.97 -20.73
C ASP A 153 -3.15 -11.00 -19.91
N PRO A 154 -1.98 -10.55 -20.42
CA PRO A 154 -1.11 -9.65 -19.67
C PRO A 154 -1.79 -8.31 -19.35
N ARG A 155 -2.80 -7.91 -20.13
CA ARG A 155 -3.53 -6.65 -19.95
C ARG A 155 -4.65 -6.74 -18.93
N GLU A 156 -5.14 -7.94 -18.60
CA GLU A 156 -6.13 -8.09 -17.53
C GLU A 156 -5.51 -8.00 -16.14
N GLY A 157 -4.17 -8.11 -16.05
CA GLY A 157 -3.44 -8.00 -14.79
C GLY A 157 -3.69 -9.16 -13.84
N ALA A 158 -3.40 -8.94 -12.56
CA ALA A 158 -3.59 -9.91 -11.50
C ALA A 158 -3.89 -9.21 -10.17
N ALA A 159 -4.43 -9.95 -9.22
CA ALA A 159 -4.63 -9.42 -7.87
C ALA A 159 -4.37 -10.47 -6.80
N VAL A 160 -4.02 -9.98 -5.62
CA VAL A 160 -4.02 -10.73 -4.37
C VAL A 160 -4.91 -10.02 -3.39
N PHE A 161 -5.82 -10.71 -2.74
CA PHE A 161 -6.70 -10.09 -1.75
C PHE A 161 -6.99 -11.01 -0.58
N ALA A 162 -7.39 -10.39 0.53
CA ALA A 162 -7.79 -11.07 1.74
C ALA A 162 -9.10 -10.50 2.28
N TRP A 163 -9.95 -11.39 2.78
CA TRP A 163 -11.13 -11.02 3.56
C TRP A 163 -10.75 -10.77 5.02
N PRO A 164 -11.68 -10.23 5.83
CA PRO A 164 -11.41 -9.92 7.22
C PRO A 164 -10.73 -11.06 7.99
N SER A 165 -9.80 -10.68 8.88
CA SER A 165 -8.90 -11.55 9.69
C SER A 165 -9.51 -12.77 10.41
N THR A 166 -10.84 -12.93 10.41
CA THR A 166 -11.52 -14.13 10.92
C THR A 166 -11.50 -15.31 9.95
N GLU A 167 -11.10 -15.10 8.69
CA GLU A 167 -11.20 -16.10 7.62
C GLU A 167 -9.86 -16.75 7.21
N ASP A 168 -8.69 -16.19 7.57
CA ASP A 168 -7.34 -16.68 7.22
C ASP A 168 -7.23 -17.20 5.78
N THR A 169 -7.73 -16.43 4.81
CA THR A 169 -7.81 -16.83 3.41
C THR A 169 -7.18 -15.76 2.53
N LEU A 170 -6.07 -16.12 1.88
CA LEU A 170 -5.43 -15.30 0.86
C LEU A 170 -5.83 -15.83 -0.51
N VAL A 171 -6.27 -14.95 -1.40
CA VAL A 171 -6.73 -15.31 -2.74
C VAL A 171 -5.86 -14.63 -3.78
N GLY A 172 -5.25 -15.42 -4.65
CA GLY A 172 -4.66 -14.93 -5.88
C GLY A 172 -5.61 -15.09 -7.05
N VAL A 173 -5.61 -14.12 -7.96
CA VAL A 173 -6.40 -14.17 -9.19
C VAL A 173 -5.64 -13.57 -10.36
N VAL A 174 -5.83 -14.15 -11.55
CA VAL A 174 -5.28 -13.64 -12.82
C VAL A 174 -6.30 -13.82 -13.95
N GLY A 175 -6.37 -12.83 -14.84
CA GLY A 175 -7.18 -12.92 -16.07
C GLY A 175 -6.61 -13.92 -17.07
N VAL A 176 -7.47 -14.76 -17.66
CA VAL A 176 -7.04 -15.84 -18.57
C VAL A 176 -7.79 -15.80 -19.89
N VAL A 177 -7.09 -16.08 -20.99
CA VAL A 177 -7.65 -16.07 -22.36
C VAL A 177 -8.37 -17.39 -22.68
N ASP A 178 -7.88 -18.49 -22.12
CA ASP A 178 -8.43 -19.83 -22.29
C ASP A 178 -8.45 -20.55 -20.94
N PRO A 179 -9.60 -20.54 -20.23
CA PRO A 179 -9.74 -21.15 -18.91
C PRO A 179 -9.32 -22.61 -18.80
N GLU A 180 -9.59 -23.43 -19.83
CA GLU A 180 -9.29 -24.86 -19.78
C GLU A 180 -7.79 -25.12 -19.93
N ARG A 181 -7.15 -24.41 -20.86
CA ARG A 181 -5.70 -24.47 -21.04
C ARG A 181 -4.95 -23.84 -19.87
N ALA A 182 -5.46 -22.72 -19.34
CA ALA A 182 -4.92 -22.06 -18.17
C ALA A 182 -4.95 -23.00 -16.95
N LEU A 183 -6.10 -23.62 -16.66
CA LEU A 183 -6.21 -24.59 -15.58
C LEU A 183 -5.26 -25.77 -15.77
N SER A 184 -5.15 -26.31 -16.99
CA SER A 184 -4.24 -27.43 -17.28
C SER A 184 -2.77 -27.06 -17.11
N SER A 185 -2.37 -25.87 -17.58
CA SER A 185 -1.01 -25.32 -17.41
C SER A 185 -0.70 -25.09 -15.93
N PHE A 186 -1.64 -24.48 -15.19
CA PHE A 186 -1.47 -24.23 -13.76
C PHE A 186 -1.42 -25.53 -12.94
N THR A 187 -2.20 -26.56 -13.31
CA THR A 187 -2.08 -27.90 -12.71
C THR A 187 -0.67 -28.45 -12.88
N ALA A 188 -0.12 -28.40 -14.10
CA ALA A 188 1.23 -28.90 -14.37
C ALA A 188 2.30 -28.12 -13.56
N PHE A 189 2.12 -26.80 -13.43
CA PHE A 189 2.95 -25.96 -12.58
C PHE A 189 2.89 -26.39 -11.11
N LEU A 190 1.70 -26.58 -10.55
CA LEU A 190 1.52 -27.02 -9.16
C LEU A 190 2.12 -28.41 -8.91
N GLU A 191 1.89 -29.37 -9.81
CA GLU A 191 2.44 -30.73 -9.70
C GLU A 191 3.98 -30.72 -9.74
N ALA A 192 4.58 -29.88 -10.58
CA ALA A 192 6.04 -29.68 -10.61
C ALA A 192 6.59 -29.10 -9.30
N GLN A 193 5.77 -28.34 -8.56
CA GLN A 193 6.08 -27.78 -7.24
C GLN A 193 5.67 -28.72 -6.08
N GLY A 194 5.33 -29.98 -6.37
CA GLY A 194 5.04 -31.00 -5.35
C GLY A 194 3.61 -30.99 -4.79
N TRP A 195 2.69 -30.24 -5.39
CA TRP A 195 1.29 -30.28 -5.01
C TRP A 195 0.59 -31.51 -5.60
N SER A 196 -0.30 -32.12 -4.82
CA SER A 196 -1.10 -33.27 -5.24
C SER A 196 -2.56 -32.88 -5.41
N ARG A 197 -3.18 -33.28 -6.52
CA ARG A 197 -4.61 -33.09 -6.74
C ARG A 197 -5.43 -34.06 -5.88
N VAL A 198 -6.30 -33.53 -5.02
CA VAL A 198 -7.06 -34.35 -4.05
C VAL A 198 -8.52 -34.54 -4.47
N SER A 199 -9.19 -33.50 -4.98
CA SER A 199 -10.60 -33.61 -5.37
C SER A 199 -11.02 -32.59 -6.43
N LYS A 200 -12.15 -32.85 -7.12
CA LYS A 200 -12.84 -31.90 -7.99
C LYS A 200 -14.34 -31.93 -7.69
N VAL A 201 -14.91 -30.80 -7.28
CA VAL A 201 -16.34 -30.67 -6.93
C VAL A 201 -16.86 -29.35 -7.48
N LEU A 202 -17.94 -29.37 -8.29
CA LEU A 202 -18.60 -28.15 -8.79
C LEU A 202 -17.64 -27.13 -9.47
N GLY A 203 -16.70 -27.62 -10.29
CA GLY A 203 -15.73 -26.76 -10.99
C GLY A 203 -14.54 -26.31 -10.14
N LEU A 204 -14.59 -26.48 -8.83
CA LEU A 204 -13.48 -26.28 -7.89
C LEU A 204 -12.58 -27.51 -7.87
N THR A 205 -11.27 -27.31 -7.99
CA THR A 205 -10.24 -28.36 -7.86
C THR A 205 -9.37 -28.06 -6.65
N ARG A 206 -9.25 -29.02 -5.73
CA ARG A 206 -8.40 -28.89 -4.54
C ARG A 206 -7.06 -29.57 -4.75
N TYR A 207 -6.00 -28.84 -4.43
CA TYR A 207 -4.62 -29.32 -4.37
C TYR A 207 -4.15 -29.27 -2.92
N GLU A 208 -3.32 -30.22 -2.51
CA GLU A 208 -2.75 -30.26 -1.16
C GLU A 208 -1.25 -30.56 -1.25
N ASN A 209 -0.48 -29.97 -0.36
CA ASN A 209 0.90 -30.36 -0.07
C ASN A 209 1.02 -30.68 1.44
N GLU A 210 2.24 -30.89 1.95
CA GLU A 210 2.44 -31.29 3.36
C GLU A 210 1.83 -30.32 4.40
N PHE A 211 1.66 -29.04 4.04
CA PHE A 211 1.31 -27.99 4.99
C PHE A 211 0.04 -27.21 4.63
N ARG A 212 -0.41 -27.24 3.38
CA ARG A 212 -1.43 -26.33 2.84
C ARG A 212 -2.38 -26.99 1.87
N ALA A 213 -3.56 -26.38 1.73
CA ALA A 213 -4.50 -26.69 0.67
C ALA A 213 -4.77 -25.46 -0.20
N LEU A 214 -4.81 -25.68 -1.51
CA LEU A 214 -5.13 -24.66 -2.50
C LEU A 214 -6.39 -25.07 -3.25
N ASP A 215 -7.45 -24.27 -3.12
CA ASP A 215 -8.69 -24.46 -3.86
C ASP A 215 -8.65 -23.57 -5.13
N VAL A 216 -8.75 -24.19 -6.31
CA VAL A 216 -8.60 -23.51 -7.61
C VAL A 216 -9.88 -23.63 -8.42
N PHE A 217 -10.36 -22.52 -8.96
CA PHE A 217 -11.53 -22.47 -9.84
C PHE A 217 -11.42 -21.35 -10.86
N VAL A 218 -12.29 -21.38 -11.87
CA VAL A 218 -12.43 -20.30 -12.84
C VAL A 218 -13.76 -19.60 -12.59
N ASP A 219 -13.75 -18.28 -12.62
CA ASP A 219 -14.95 -17.46 -12.62
C ASP A 219 -14.76 -16.28 -13.57
N ARG A 220 -15.78 -15.99 -14.39
CA ARG A 220 -15.80 -14.89 -15.37
C ARG A 220 -14.56 -14.81 -16.28
N GLY A 221 -13.88 -15.92 -16.61
CA GLY A 221 -12.64 -15.88 -17.41
C GLY A 221 -11.38 -15.47 -16.63
N ALA A 222 -11.39 -15.60 -15.31
CA ALA A 222 -10.20 -15.49 -14.46
C ALA A 222 -9.97 -16.77 -13.67
N LEU A 223 -8.70 -17.09 -13.41
CA LEU A 223 -8.30 -18.22 -12.59
C LEU A 223 -8.06 -17.73 -11.16
N TYR A 224 -8.83 -18.27 -10.22
CA TYR A 224 -8.72 -17.98 -8.80
C TYR A 224 -8.02 -19.15 -8.09
N ALA A 225 -7.07 -18.82 -7.22
CA ALA A 225 -6.36 -19.75 -6.36
C ALA A 225 -6.46 -19.28 -4.91
N VAL A 226 -7.14 -20.07 -4.08
CA VAL A 226 -7.48 -19.75 -2.70
C VAL A 226 -6.60 -20.58 -1.78
N ASP A 227 -5.69 -19.92 -1.05
CA ASP A 227 -4.92 -20.56 0.00
C ASP A 227 -5.80 -20.79 1.23
N SER A 228 -5.84 -22.04 1.69
CA SER A 228 -6.74 -22.47 2.74
C SER A 228 -6.05 -23.46 3.68
N PRO A 229 -6.40 -23.45 4.98
CA PRO A 229 -5.93 -24.47 5.91
C PRO A 229 -6.37 -25.88 5.45
N LEU A 230 -5.49 -26.88 5.59
CA LEU A 230 -5.79 -28.29 5.26
C LEU A 230 -7.10 -28.80 5.91
N THR A 231 -7.41 -28.31 7.11
CA THR A 231 -8.57 -28.71 7.92
C THR A 231 -9.89 -28.06 7.49
N ARG A 232 -9.86 -27.06 6.59
CA ARG A 232 -11.03 -26.29 6.16
C ARG A 232 -11.24 -26.48 4.65
N ARG A 233 -12.43 -26.96 4.27
CA ARG A 233 -12.88 -26.92 2.87
C ARG A 233 -13.70 -25.65 2.71
N LEU A 234 -13.37 -24.78 1.76
CA LEU A 234 -14.10 -23.52 1.57
C LEU A 234 -14.93 -23.50 0.27
N PRO A 235 -16.11 -24.17 0.24
CA PRO A 235 -17.15 -23.82 -0.74
C PRO A 235 -17.58 -22.33 -0.69
N SER A 236 -17.25 -21.61 0.40
CA SER A 236 -17.66 -20.21 0.60
C SER A 236 -16.87 -19.20 -0.23
N ALA A 237 -15.59 -19.41 -0.51
CA ALA A 237 -14.79 -18.44 -1.27
C ALA A 237 -15.25 -18.34 -2.73
N GLN A 238 -15.45 -19.49 -3.39
CA GLN A 238 -16.02 -19.56 -4.73
C GLN A 238 -17.42 -18.94 -4.78
N ALA A 239 -18.30 -19.32 -3.86
CA ALA A 239 -19.66 -18.78 -3.80
C ALA A 239 -19.66 -17.25 -3.60
N ARG A 240 -18.78 -16.73 -2.74
CA ARG A 240 -18.64 -15.30 -2.46
C ARG A 240 -18.15 -14.52 -3.68
N VAL A 241 -17.14 -15.04 -4.38
CA VAL A 241 -16.66 -14.46 -5.65
C VAL A 241 -17.77 -14.45 -6.70
N GLN A 242 -18.48 -15.58 -6.86
CA GLN A 242 -19.58 -15.70 -7.82
C GLN A 242 -20.79 -14.82 -7.48
N SER A 243 -21.03 -14.53 -6.20
CA SER A 243 -22.10 -13.61 -5.76
C SER A 243 -21.69 -12.15 -5.75
N ALA A 244 -20.40 -11.85 -5.90
CA ALA A 244 -19.88 -10.48 -5.86
C ALA A 244 -20.31 -9.68 -7.09
N SER A 245 -20.31 -8.35 -6.94
CA SER A 245 -20.59 -7.43 -8.05
C SER A 245 -19.63 -7.67 -9.23
N GLU A 246 -20.15 -7.58 -10.46
CA GLU A 246 -19.35 -7.63 -11.68
C GLU A 246 -18.37 -6.45 -11.78
N ARG A 247 -18.64 -5.34 -11.08
CA ARG A 247 -17.72 -4.19 -10.98
C ARG A 247 -16.59 -4.36 -9.95
N GLY A 248 -16.55 -5.48 -9.21
CA GLY A 248 -15.53 -5.74 -8.18
C GLY A 248 -15.34 -4.60 -7.18
N LEU A 249 -14.10 -4.15 -6.98
CA LEU A 249 -13.76 -3.04 -6.08
C LEU A 249 -14.40 -1.71 -6.49
N GLU A 250 -14.60 -1.48 -7.78
CA GLU A 250 -15.25 -0.26 -8.30
C GLU A 250 -16.76 -0.21 -8.03
N ALA A 251 -17.35 -1.29 -7.50
CA ALA A 251 -18.73 -1.25 -7.03
C ALA A 251 -18.92 -0.29 -5.84
N GLN A 252 -17.84 0.12 -5.16
CA GLN A 252 -17.89 1.05 -4.04
C GLN A 252 -17.66 2.49 -4.53
N PRO A 253 -18.61 3.42 -4.31
CA PRO A 253 -18.45 4.81 -4.76
C PRO A 253 -17.22 5.52 -4.18
N ALA A 254 -16.85 5.21 -2.94
CA ALA A 254 -15.64 5.74 -2.32
C ALA A 254 -14.37 5.21 -2.99
N MET A 255 -14.41 3.98 -3.53
CA MET A 255 -13.29 3.41 -4.27
C MET A 255 -13.17 4.02 -5.65
N GLU A 256 -14.28 4.17 -6.37
CA GLU A 256 -14.31 4.82 -7.68
C GLU A 256 -13.68 6.22 -7.62
N ALA A 257 -14.06 7.03 -6.62
CA ALA A 257 -13.46 8.36 -6.41
C ALA A 257 -11.96 8.32 -6.07
N LEU A 258 -11.51 7.33 -5.28
CA LEU A 258 -10.09 7.18 -4.97
C LEU A 258 -9.28 6.76 -6.21
N LEU A 259 -9.81 5.84 -7.01
CA LEU A 259 -9.17 5.33 -8.22
C LEU A 259 -9.01 6.42 -9.30
N ASP A 260 -9.98 7.33 -9.41
CA ASP A 260 -9.91 8.48 -10.32
C ASP A 260 -8.77 9.45 -9.99
N GLU A 261 -8.36 9.53 -8.72
CA GLU A 261 -7.23 10.35 -8.28
C GLU A 261 -5.88 9.64 -8.41
N LEU A 262 -5.87 8.33 -8.61
CA LEU A 262 -4.62 7.56 -8.71
C LEU A 262 -3.96 7.74 -10.08
N PRO A 263 -2.61 7.87 -10.13
CA PRO A 263 -1.86 7.78 -11.37
C PRO A 263 -2.20 6.52 -12.18
N ALA A 264 -2.17 6.61 -13.50
CA ALA A 264 -2.38 5.46 -14.38
C ALA A 264 -1.21 4.46 -14.32
N GLY A 265 -1.53 3.17 -14.55
CA GLY A 265 -0.57 2.06 -14.50
C GLY A 265 -0.17 1.66 -13.07
N GLY A 266 0.76 0.70 -12.96
CA GLY A 266 1.32 0.26 -11.68
C GLY A 266 0.44 -0.68 -10.88
N LEU A 267 0.90 -0.97 -9.66
CA LEU A 267 0.13 -1.73 -8.68
C LEU A 267 -0.81 -0.79 -7.92
N VAL A 268 -1.97 -1.27 -7.52
CA VAL A 268 -2.89 -0.58 -6.63
C VAL A 268 -2.99 -1.38 -5.34
N PHE A 269 -2.57 -0.77 -4.24
CA PHE A 269 -2.82 -1.29 -2.90
C PHE A 269 -4.12 -0.69 -2.38
N PHE A 270 -5.04 -1.53 -1.94
CA PHE A 270 -6.30 -1.18 -1.32
C PHE A 270 -6.35 -1.71 0.11
N THR A 271 -6.91 -0.90 1.00
CA THR A 271 -7.22 -1.31 2.37
C THR A 271 -8.55 -0.71 2.83
N ARG A 272 -9.31 -1.50 3.59
CA ARG A 272 -10.44 -1.02 4.39
C ARG A 272 -9.98 -0.79 5.82
N ALA A 273 -10.40 0.32 6.39
CA ALA A 273 -10.12 0.63 7.78
C ALA A 273 -10.92 -0.28 8.73
N PRO A 274 -10.38 -0.60 9.92
CA PRO A 274 -11.17 -1.16 11.01
C PRO A 274 -12.33 -0.23 11.40
N GLU A 275 -13.43 -0.79 11.94
CA GLU A 275 -14.65 -0.03 12.30
C GLU A 275 -14.40 1.16 13.23
N SER A 276 -13.35 1.12 14.05
CA SER A 276 -12.98 2.17 15.01
C SER A 276 -12.11 3.29 14.41
N SER A 277 -11.81 3.23 13.13
CA SER A 277 -10.89 4.17 12.47
C SER A 277 -11.56 5.51 12.13
N ALA A 278 -10.74 6.57 12.05
CA ALA A 278 -11.17 7.89 11.58
C ALA A 278 -11.35 7.99 10.06
N TRP A 279 -10.91 6.96 9.32
CA TRP A 279 -11.02 6.82 7.87
C TRP A 279 -11.74 5.50 7.52
N THR A 280 -12.17 5.33 6.28
CA THR A 280 -12.96 4.15 5.85
C THR A 280 -12.24 3.29 4.83
N HIS A 281 -11.61 3.90 3.83
CA HIS A 281 -10.91 3.20 2.75
C HIS A 281 -9.61 3.92 2.42
N GLY A 282 -8.63 3.19 1.95
CA GLY A 282 -7.36 3.72 1.49
C GLY A 282 -6.95 3.06 0.18
N ALA A 283 -6.40 3.84 -0.73
CA ALA A 283 -5.85 3.34 -1.98
C ALA A 283 -4.49 4.01 -2.25
N LEU A 284 -3.51 3.24 -2.73
CA LEU A 284 -2.19 3.72 -3.14
C LEU A 284 -1.85 3.12 -4.50
N ALA A 285 -1.53 3.94 -5.49
CA ALA A 285 -0.85 3.50 -6.69
C ALA A 285 0.65 3.39 -6.41
N VAL A 286 1.24 2.25 -6.70
CA VAL A 286 2.65 1.93 -6.47
C VAL A 286 3.33 1.74 -7.82
N ARG A 287 4.43 2.46 -8.02
CA ARG A 287 5.29 2.39 -9.19
C ARG A 287 6.71 2.11 -8.77
N VAL A 288 7.40 1.28 -9.54
CA VAL A 288 8.79 0.92 -9.31
C VAL A 288 9.61 1.31 -10.53
N ASP A 289 10.53 2.25 -10.33
CA ASP A 289 11.43 2.77 -11.35
C ASP A 289 12.88 2.43 -10.92
N GLY A 290 13.34 1.23 -11.33
CA GLY A 290 14.65 0.70 -10.96
C GLY A 290 14.78 0.47 -9.45
N ASP A 291 15.60 1.29 -8.79
CA ASP A 291 15.88 1.19 -7.36
C ASP A 291 14.92 2.01 -6.49
N VAL A 292 13.91 2.65 -7.08
CA VAL A 292 13.00 3.54 -6.38
C VAL A 292 11.56 3.05 -6.51
N LEU A 293 10.89 2.90 -5.36
CA LEU A 293 9.46 2.69 -5.28
C LEU A 293 8.81 4.00 -4.86
N HIS A 294 7.88 4.47 -5.68
CA HIS A 294 7.02 5.60 -5.40
C HIS A 294 5.59 5.10 -5.24
N ALA A 295 4.93 5.49 -4.16
CA ALA A 295 3.50 5.28 -3.99
C ALA A 295 2.79 6.59 -3.71
N GLU A 296 1.65 6.79 -4.37
CA GLU A 296 0.79 7.95 -4.18
C GLU A 296 -0.66 7.49 -4.08
N GLY A 297 -1.42 8.09 -3.17
CA GLY A 297 -2.86 7.90 -3.14
C GLY A 297 -3.49 8.63 -1.98
N ALA A 298 -4.57 8.06 -1.43
CA ALA A 298 -5.37 8.75 -0.43
C ALA A 298 -6.09 7.80 0.53
N LEU A 299 -6.40 8.36 1.70
CA LEU A 299 -7.31 7.81 2.69
C LEU A 299 -8.61 8.60 2.62
N SER A 300 -9.73 7.89 2.48
CA SER A 300 -11.07 8.46 2.46
C SER A 300 -11.65 8.54 3.87
N ALA A 301 -12.17 9.71 4.24
CA ALA A 301 -12.86 9.97 5.49
C ALA A 301 -13.97 11.03 5.28
N GLY A 302 -14.91 11.13 6.22
CA GLY A 302 -16.00 12.11 6.13
C GLY A 302 -15.56 13.58 6.34
N ARG A 303 -14.30 13.80 6.69
CA ARG A 303 -13.67 15.11 6.91
C ARG A 303 -12.16 15.00 6.74
N ALA A 304 -11.49 16.14 6.64
CA ALA A 304 -10.03 16.18 6.63
C ALA A 304 -9.45 15.48 7.86
N LEU A 305 -8.54 14.52 7.61
CA LEU A 305 -7.81 13.87 8.66
C LEU A 305 -6.78 14.87 9.22
N TRP A 306 -6.63 14.85 10.54
CA TRP A 306 -5.64 15.65 11.27
C TRP A 306 -5.81 17.17 11.18
N SER A 307 -6.87 17.70 10.55
CA SER A 307 -7.12 19.15 10.47
C SER A 307 -7.34 19.82 11.82
N ASP A 308 -7.77 19.06 12.83
CA ASP A 308 -7.99 19.55 14.20
C ASP A 308 -6.68 19.73 14.97
N ILE A 309 -5.57 19.17 14.46
CA ILE A 309 -4.24 19.29 15.07
C ILE A 309 -3.63 20.60 14.57
N ALA A 310 -3.53 21.59 15.46
CA ALA A 310 -2.79 22.80 15.17
C ALA A 310 -1.28 22.48 15.13
N ASN A 311 -0.78 22.05 13.97
CA ASN A 311 0.63 21.85 13.70
C ASN A 311 1.15 23.03 12.86
N PRO A 312 1.65 24.11 13.50
CA PRO A 312 2.40 25.12 12.77
C PRO A 312 3.65 24.48 12.12
N PRO A 313 4.28 25.15 11.15
CA PRO A 313 5.56 24.70 10.60
C PRO A 313 6.56 24.37 11.71
N SER A 314 7.24 23.22 11.58
CA SER A 314 8.20 22.74 12.57
C SER A 314 9.34 23.76 12.78
N ARG A 315 9.44 24.32 13.99
CA ARG A 315 10.54 25.25 14.33
C ARG A 315 11.85 24.48 14.46
N LEU A 316 11.78 23.25 14.97
CA LEU A 316 12.91 22.33 15.02
C LEU A 316 13.55 22.14 13.65
N LEU A 317 12.78 21.88 12.58
CA LEU A 317 13.33 21.68 11.24
C LEU A 317 13.87 22.97 10.59
N GLN A 318 13.30 24.13 10.88
CA GLN A 318 13.75 25.41 10.28
C GLN A 318 15.17 25.79 10.69
N LYS A 319 15.64 25.31 11.85
CA LYS A 319 16.98 25.58 12.40
C LYS A 319 17.56 24.32 13.04
N ALA A 320 17.60 23.25 12.27
CA ALA A 320 18.16 21.98 12.72
C ALA A 320 19.66 21.88 12.40
N PRO A 321 20.45 21.21 13.25
CA PRO A 321 21.76 20.70 12.86
C PRO A 321 21.67 19.86 11.58
N GLU A 322 22.62 19.97 10.65
CA GLU A 322 22.54 19.18 9.42
C GLU A 322 22.65 17.66 9.64
N GLY A 323 22.09 16.91 8.70
CA GLY A 323 22.29 15.47 8.59
C GLY A 323 21.65 14.60 9.68
N PRO A 324 20.39 14.83 10.09
CA PRO A 324 19.67 13.81 10.83
C PRO A 324 19.49 12.56 9.96
N VAL A 325 19.53 11.39 10.60
CA VAL A 325 19.25 10.10 9.97
C VAL A 325 17.76 9.80 10.01
N VAL A 326 17.04 10.34 10.99
CA VAL A 326 15.59 10.24 11.10
C VAL A 326 15.02 11.63 11.33
N ALA A 327 13.96 11.96 10.59
CA ALA A 327 13.15 13.14 10.83
C ALA A 327 11.67 12.75 10.88
N VAL A 328 10.96 13.25 11.87
CA VAL A 328 9.53 13.03 12.04
C VAL A 328 8.87 14.38 12.32
N THR A 329 7.78 14.69 11.63
CA THR A 329 6.93 15.83 11.98
C THR A 329 5.48 15.46 12.07
N GLY A 330 4.78 16.20 12.93
CA GLY A 330 3.35 16.08 13.08
C GLY A 330 2.90 14.67 13.46
N MET A 331 3.78 13.93 14.15
CA MET A 331 3.44 12.61 14.68
C MET A 331 2.14 12.72 15.46
N LEU A 332 1.18 11.84 15.12
CA LEU A 332 -0.04 11.50 15.85
C LEU A 332 -0.14 12.28 17.17
N GLY A 333 -1.09 13.23 17.28
CA GLY A 333 -1.23 14.06 18.49
C GLY A 333 -1.08 13.20 19.75
N ILE A 334 -0.41 13.71 20.78
CA ILE A 334 0.20 12.89 21.86
C ILE A 334 -0.70 11.77 22.45
N GLU A 335 -2.02 11.94 22.47
CA GLU A 335 -2.99 10.87 22.78
C GLU A 335 -2.92 9.65 21.82
N SER A 336 -2.85 9.89 20.52
CA SER A 336 -2.73 8.85 19.50
C SER A 336 -1.38 8.13 19.58
N LEU A 337 -0.29 8.85 19.89
CA LEU A 337 0.99 8.22 20.20
C LEU A 337 0.88 7.34 21.46
N ALA A 338 0.21 7.83 22.50
CA ALA A 338 -0.08 7.05 23.71
C ALA A 338 -0.93 5.81 23.40
N ASN A 339 -1.91 5.89 22.50
CA ASN A 339 -2.70 4.72 22.07
C ASN A 339 -1.85 3.65 21.38
N VAL A 340 -0.89 4.06 20.56
CA VAL A 340 0.03 3.12 19.89
C VAL A 340 1.00 2.50 20.89
N LEU A 341 1.59 3.31 21.78
CA LEU A 341 2.61 2.85 22.73
C LEU A 341 2.03 2.09 23.91
N LEU A 342 0.86 2.46 24.40
CA LEU A 342 0.27 1.97 25.64
C LEU A 342 -1.01 1.15 25.40
N GLY A 343 -1.59 1.22 24.20
CA GLY A 343 -2.91 0.68 23.88
C GLY A 343 -4.04 1.71 24.10
N PRO A 344 -5.27 1.40 23.64
CA PRO A 344 -6.41 2.29 23.80
C PRO A 344 -6.76 2.53 25.28
N PRO A 345 -7.52 3.60 25.62
CA PRO A 345 -8.00 3.85 26.98
C PRO A 345 -8.67 2.61 27.58
N GLY A 346 -8.30 2.27 28.81
CA GLY A 346 -8.82 1.08 29.51
C GLY A 346 -8.18 -0.26 29.13
N SER A 347 -7.24 -0.30 28.17
CA SER A 347 -6.47 -1.52 27.92
C SER A 347 -5.62 -1.92 29.14
N PRO A 348 -5.39 -3.23 29.39
CA PRO A 348 -4.59 -3.67 30.54
C PRO A 348 -3.19 -3.03 30.59
N ARG A 349 -2.55 -2.86 29.43
CA ARG A 349 -1.24 -2.22 29.29
C ARG A 349 -1.30 -0.74 29.70
N ARG A 350 -2.28 0.02 29.20
CA ARG A 350 -2.46 1.42 29.58
C ARG A 350 -2.80 1.60 31.05
N LEU A 351 -3.67 0.75 31.61
CA LEU A 351 -4.02 0.79 33.04
C LEU A 351 -2.85 0.40 33.96
N ALA A 352 -1.91 -0.45 33.50
CA ALA A 352 -0.70 -0.77 34.24
C ALA A 352 0.23 0.45 34.27
N PHE A 353 0.46 1.07 33.11
CA PHE A 353 1.29 2.27 33.00
C PHE A 353 0.70 3.47 33.76
N GLU A 354 -0.62 3.68 33.69
CA GLU A 354 -1.30 4.72 34.47
C GLU A 354 -1.15 4.50 35.98
N ARG A 355 -1.10 3.23 36.44
CA ARG A 355 -0.82 2.91 37.85
C ARG A 355 0.62 3.22 38.24
N GLU A 356 1.59 2.88 37.40
CA GLU A 356 3.00 3.23 37.60
C GLU A 356 3.19 4.74 37.68
N LEU A 357 2.57 5.50 36.77
CA LEU A 357 2.61 6.96 36.80
C LEU A 357 1.93 7.54 38.05
N ALA A 358 0.82 6.94 38.50
CA ALA A 358 0.13 7.39 39.70
C ALA A 358 0.99 7.22 40.97
N GLU A 359 1.85 6.19 41.05
CA GLU A 359 2.83 6.04 42.13
C GLU A 359 3.85 7.19 42.14
N LEU A 360 4.16 7.74 40.96
CA LEU A 360 5.00 8.92 40.79
C LEU A 360 4.23 10.25 40.95
N HIS A 361 2.95 10.22 41.30
CA HIS A 361 2.05 11.39 41.34
C HIS A 361 1.90 12.08 39.97
N VAL A 362 2.05 11.30 38.90
CA VAL A 362 1.88 11.73 37.51
C VAL A 362 0.53 11.25 36.99
N GLU A 363 -0.27 12.17 36.46
CA GLU A 363 -1.57 11.88 35.86
C GLU A 363 -1.45 11.92 34.34
N LEU A 364 -1.49 10.74 33.70
CA LEU A 364 -1.41 10.62 32.24
C LEU A 364 -2.44 11.51 31.52
N PRO A 365 -3.72 11.60 31.91
CA PRO A 365 -4.68 12.49 31.26
C PRO A 365 -4.29 13.97 31.31
N VAL A 366 -3.64 14.42 32.40
CA VAL A 366 -3.13 15.79 32.53
C VAL A 366 -1.95 16.00 31.59
N VAL A 367 -1.03 15.05 31.51
CA VAL A 367 0.10 15.10 30.57
C VAL A 367 -0.41 15.19 29.13
N LEU A 368 -1.30 14.28 28.71
CA LEU A 368 -1.78 14.22 27.34
C LEU A 368 -2.59 15.48 26.95
N SER A 369 -3.43 15.99 27.86
CA SER A 369 -4.22 17.22 27.63
C SER A 369 -3.42 18.52 27.70
N SER A 370 -2.19 18.49 28.24
CA SER A 370 -1.31 19.66 28.28
C SER A 370 -0.69 20.00 26.92
N PHE A 371 -0.75 19.09 25.94
CA PHE A 371 -0.24 19.34 24.59
C PHE A 371 -1.31 19.83 23.63
N SER A 372 -0.90 20.59 22.61
CA SER A 372 -1.80 21.21 21.63
C SER A 372 -1.68 20.64 20.22
N GLY A 373 -0.67 19.82 19.94
CA GLY A 373 -0.31 19.38 18.61
C GLY A 373 0.50 18.08 18.59
N GLY A 374 1.10 17.80 17.43
CA GLY A 374 1.98 16.65 17.22
C GLY A 374 3.39 16.87 17.75
N VAL A 375 4.19 15.81 17.71
CA VAL A 375 5.60 15.86 18.12
C VAL A 375 6.47 15.89 16.88
N ASP A 376 7.45 16.80 16.87
CA ASP A 376 8.54 16.81 15.91
C ASP A 376 9.78 16.20 16.56
N ALA A 377 10.48 15.34 15.83
CA ALA A 377 11.68 14.68 16.32
C ALA A 377 12.74 14.52 15.24
N LEU A 378 13.99 14.71 15.63
CA LEU A 378 15.18 14.48 14.81
C LEU A 378 16.11 13.54 15.55
N ALA A 379 16.61 12.51 14.87
CA ALA A 379 17.63 11.63 15.41
C ALA A 379 18.92 11.67 14.58
N TYR A 380 20.03 11.75 15.28
CA TYR A 380 21.39 11.78 14.74
C TYR A 380 22.18 10.63 15.31
N VAL A 381 23.13 10.11 14.53
CA VAL A 381 24.08 9.11 15.04
C VAL A 381 25.38 9.81 15.41
N ASP A 382 25.83 9.59 16.64
CA ASP A 382 27.12 10.04 17.13
C ASP A 382 28.17 8.99 16.76
N VAL A 383 28.70 9.10 15.54
CA VAL A 383 29.71 8.16 15.01
C VAL A 383 30.97 8.12 15.88
N PRO A 384 31.58 9.26 16.29
CA PRO A 384 32.72 9.24 17.22
C PRO A 384 32.40 8.56 18.55
N GLY A 385 31.26 8.88 19.17
CA GLY A 385 30.85 8.26 20.43
C GLY A 385 30.57 6.77 20.29
N PHE A 386 29.96 6.34 19.17
CA PHE A 386 29.76 4.94 18.85
C PHE A 386 31.09 4.19 18.74
N ILE A 387 32.07 4.74 18.02
CA ILE A 387 33.38 4.10 17.85
C ILE A 387 34.10 4.01 19.20
N ARG A 388 34.19 5.12 19.95
CA ARG A 388 34.79 5.16 21.30
C ARG A 388 34.18 4.12 22.23
N ALA A 389 32.86 4.12 22.34
CA ALA A 389 32.15 3.21 23.25
C ALA A 389 32.30 1.74 22.83
N THR A 390 32.32 1.46 21.53
CA THR A 390 32.47 0.11 21.00
C THR A 390 33.90 -0.42 21.19
N VAL A 391 34.92 0.40 20.93
CA VAL A 391 36.32 0.05 21.18
C VAL A 391 36.56 -0.19 22.67
N ALA A 392 36.05 0.70 23.54
CA ALA A 392 36.13 0.54 24.99
C ALA A 392 35.41 -0.73 25.49
N ALA A 393 34.34 -1.14 24.81
CA ALA A 393 33.59 -2.37 25.11
C ALA A 393 34.20 -3.65 24.47
N GLY A 394 35.45 -3.59 23.98
CA GLY A 394 36.13 -4.75 23.39
C GLY A 394 35.54 -5.18 22.05
N GLY A 395 34.99 -4.24 21.27
CA GLY A 395 34.40 -4.50 19.95
C GLY A 395 32.91 -4.83 19.97
N LYS A 396 32.26 -4.89 21.13
CA LYS A 396 30.80 -5.04 21.23
C LYS A 396 30.11 -3.73 20.83
N PRO A 397 29.22 -3.72 19.82
CA PRO A 397 28.55 -2.50 19.37
C PRO A 397 27.83 -1.77 20.50
N ARG A 398 28.13 -0.48 20.68
CA ARG A 398 27.49 0.40 21.66
C ARG A 398 26.93 1.63 20.93
N PRO A 399 25.71 1.57 20.37
CA PRO A 399 25.13 2.66 19.60
C PRO A 399 25.07 3.94 20.46
N ARG A 400 25.44 5.06 19.84
CA ARG A 400 25.31 6.40 20.40
C ARG A 400 24.54 7.26 19.42
N ALA A 401 23.52 7.92 19.93
CA ALA A 401 22.63 8.73 19.14
C ALA A 401 22.25 9.98 19.94
N SER A 402 21.85 11.01 19.21
CA SER A 402 21.29 12.22 19.76
C SER A 402 19.89 12.41 19.22
N VAL A 403 18.94 12.72 20.10
CA VAL A 403 17.55 12.96 19.75
C VAL A 403 17.20 14.38 20.15
N LEU A 404 16.65 15.13 19.21
CA LEU A 404 16.04 16.45 19.44
C LEU A 404 14.54 16.30 19.25
N MET A 405 13.75 16.82 20.19
CA MET A 405 12.29 16.78 20.11
C MET A 405 11.70 18.15 20.42
N GLU A 406 10.59 18.46 19.77
CA GLU A 406 9.75 19.61 20.05
C GLU A 406 8.28 19.15 20.09
N ALA A 407 7.54 19.58 21.10
CA ALA A 407 6.11 19.34 21.21
C ALA A 407 5.40 20.63 21.66
N PRO A 408 4.34 21.09 20.96
CA PRO A 408 3.64 22.32 21.30
C PRO A 408 2.73 22.10 22.52
N VAL A 409 2.81 23.02 23.48
CA VAL A 409 2.18 22.93 24.81
C VAL A 409 1.05 23.95 24.93
N ARG A 410 -0.10 23.48 25.41
CA ARG A 410 -1.29 24.30 25.76
C ARG A 410 -1.28 24.75 27.21
N ASP A 411 -0.89 23.87 28.13
CA ASP A 411 -0.86 24.14 29.58
C ASP A 411 0.52 23.80 30.16
N ALA A 412 1.44 24.75 30.05
CA ALA A 412 2.81 24.58 30.56
C ALA A 412 2.84 24.49 32.09
N LYS A 413 1.85 25.08 32.80
CA LYS A 413 1.83 25.07 34.26
C LYS A 413 1.45 23.69 34.79
N ALA A 414 0.42 23.07 34.20
CA ALA A 414 0.06 21.69 34.52
C ALA A 414 1.22 20.74 34.17
N LEU A 415 1.82 20.92 32.99
CA LEU A 415 2.90 20.06 32.53
C LEU A 415 4.19 20.18 33.38
N ASP A 416 4.52 21.37 33.89
CA ASP A 416 5.72 21.57 34.74
C ASP A 416 5.69 20.66 35.96
N ALA A 417 4.56 20.61 36.67
CA ALA A 417 4.41 19.78 37.87
C ALA A 417 4.52 18.27 37.55
N GLN A 418 3.94 17.85 36.42
CA GLN A 418 3.99 16.46 35.97
C GLN A 418 5.41 16.05 35.55
N LEU A 419 6.11 16.91 34.81
CA LEU A 419 7.49 16.67 34.39
C LEU A 419 8.46 16.68 35.57
N ASP A 420 8.26 17.56 36.55
CA ASP A 420 9.13 17.62 37.73
C ASP A 420 9.04 16.34 38.56
N ALA A 421 7.83 15.80 38.73
CA ALA A 421 7.61 14.52 39.40
C ALA A 421 8.22 13.35 38.62
N LEU A 422 7.94 13.27 37.31
CA LEU A 422 8.45 12.21 36.43
C LEU A 422 9.98 12.21 36.35
N LEU A 423 10.58 13.36 36.02
CA LEU A 423 12.01 13.50 35.83
C LEU A 423 12.76 13.39 37.17
N GLY A 424 12.18 13.86 38.27
CA GLY A 424 12.77 13.70 39.61
C GLY A 424 12.84 12.24 40.06
N ALA A 425 11.88 11.42 39.67
CA ALA A 425 11.87 9.99 39.98
C ALA A 425 12.81 9.19 39.06
N GLU A 426 12.72 9.38 37.74
CA GLU A 426 13.44 8.59 36.74
C GLU A 426 14.88 9.05 36.51
N LEU A 427 15.14 10.35 36.68
CA LEU A 427 16.45 10.97 36.44
C LEU A 427 16.78 11.94 37.59
N PRO A 428 16.96 11.44 38.83
CA PRO A 428 17.18 12.28 40.02
C PRO A 428 18.43 13.17 39.95
N GLN A 429 19.34 12.88 39.03
CA GLN A 429 20.53 13.68 38.72
C GLN A 429 20.25 14.94 37.90
N LEU A 430 19.05 15.13 37.35
CA LEU A 430 18.70 16.34 36.62
C LEU A 430 18.51 17.51 37.60
N GLN A 431 19.12 18.63 37.27
CA GLN A 431 18.94 19.87 38.00
C GLN A 431 17.86 20.70 37.31
N LYS A 432 16.83 21.08 38.08
CA LYS A 432 15.84 22.06 37.65
C LYS A 432 16.46 23.47 37.74
N LEU A 433 16.59 24.11 36.59
CA LEU A 433 17.10 25.44 36.36
C LEU A 433 16.00 26.27 35.68
N GLY A 434 16.10 27.59 35.72
CA GLY A 434 15.19 28.44 34.94
C GLY A 434 14.63 29.63 35.69
N ASN A 435 13.67 30.29 35.07
CA ASN A 435 12.96 31.46 35.58
C ASN A 435 11.45 31.33 35.29
N ALA A 436 10.69 32.41 35.51
CA ALA A 436 9.24 32.40 35.27
C ALA A 436 8.81 32.16 33.81
N GLN A 437 9.72 32.23 32.83
CA GLN A 437 9.42 32.08 31.40
C GLN A 437 9.83 30.72 30.83
N VAL A 438 10.89 30.11 31.40
CA VAL A 438 11.44 28.83 30.94
C VAL A 438 11.88 28.00 32.15
N THR A 439 11.39 26.77 32.23
CA THR A 439 11.92 25.74 33.13
C THR A 439 12.85 24.82 32.32
N VAL A 440 14.03 24.50 32.84
CA VAL A 440 14.99 23.60 32.21
C VAL A 440 15.42 22.52 33.20
N TRP A 441 15.29 21.26 32.85
CA TRP A 441 15.91 20.14 33.56
C TRP A 441 17.17 19.72 32.82
N ARG A 442 18.33 19.83 33.46
CA ARG A 442 19.63 19.56 32.85
C ARG A 442 20.45 18.56 33.66
N GLY A 443 21.06 17.60 32.98
CA GLY A 443 21.98 16.65 33.59
C GLY A 443 22.43 15.59 32.60
N ALA A 444 22.50 14.33 33.04
CA ALA A 444 22.94 13.23 32.21
C ALA A 444 22.09 11.98 32.46
N SER A 445 22.02 11.11 31.46
CA SER A 445 21.44 9.76 31.51
C SER A 445 22.48 8.72 31.06
N SER A 446 22.09 7.45 31.02
CA SER A 446 22.90 6.38 30.41
C SER A 446 23.21 6.61 28.93
N PHE A 447 22.39 7.42 28.25
CA PHE A 447 22.54 7.76 26.83
C PHE A 447 23.39 9.00 26.59
N GLY A 448 23.68 9.80 27.61
CA GLY A 448 24.48 11.03 27.52
C GLY A 448 23.79 12.22 28.19
N PRO A 449 24.24 13.45 27.91
CA PRO A 449 23.59 14.67 28.37
C PRO A 449 22.09 14.69 28.07
N VAL A 450 21.31 15.26 28.98
CA VAL A 450 19.86 15.44 28.83
C VAL A 450 19.52 16.87 29.20
N ASP A 451 18.86 17.56 28.27
CA ASP A 451 18.29 18.89 28.46
C ASP A 451 16.81 18.84 28.08
N VAL A 452 15.92 19.05 29.04
CA VAL A 452 14.49 19.22 28.81
C VAL A 452 14.12 20.65 29.14
N ALA A 453 13.56 21.40 28.19
CA ALA A 453 13.19 22.80 28.39
C ALA A 453 11.70 23.00 28.11
N LEU A 454 10.96 23.45 29.12
CA LEU A 454 9.55 23.80 29.01
C LEU A 454 9.40 25.32 28.94
N THR A 455 8.76 25.79 27.89
CA THR A 455 8.37 27.19 27.69
C THR A 455 6.85 27.31 27.78
N GLY A 456 6.32 28.54 27.77
CA GLY A 456 4.88 28.77 27.72
C GLY A 456 4.18 28.27 26.44
N GLN A 457 4.92 27.83 25.42
CA GLN A 457 4.37 27.39 24.12
C GLN A 457 4.81 26.00 23.68
N ALA A 458 5.91 25.47 24.21
CA ALA A 458 6.52 24.24 23.71
C ALA A 458 7.41 23.57 24.77
N LEU A 459 7.50 22.25 24.67
CA LEU A 459 8.46 21.40 25.35
C LEU A 459 9.55 21.02 24.34
N PHE A 460 10.80 21.25 24.70
CA PHE A 460 11.98 20.82 23.97
C PHE A 460 12.71 19.75 24.75
N ALA A 461 13.22 18.74 24.07
CA ALA A 461 14.12 17.76 24.67
C ALA A 461 15.34 17.55 23.77
N LYS A 462 16.53 17.58 24.36
CA LYS A 462 17.79 17.13 23.75
C LYS A 462 18.34 15.99 24.59
N ILE A 463 18.52 14.82 23.99
CA ILE A 463 19.03 13.62 24.67
C ILE A 463 20.20 13.09 23.87
N GLY A 464 21.35 12.87 24.51
CA GLY A 464 22.55 12.31 23.86
C GLY A 464 23.65 13.33 23.63
N ALA A 465 24.61 12.99 22.79
CA ALA A 465 25.77 13.85 22.53
C ALA A 465 25.38 15.19 21.90
N PRO A 466 26.10 16.29 22.19
CA PRO A 466 25.84 17.57 21.55
C PRO A 466 25.95 17.46 20.02
N VAL A 467 24.93 17.95 19.32
CA VAL A 467 24.94 18.07 17.85
C VAL A 467 25.07 19.53 17.40
N ASP A 468 25.19 20.45 18.36
CA ASP A 468 25.22 21.89 18.13
C ASP A 468 26.50 22.37 17.39
N GLU A 469 27.51 21.50 17.26
CA GLU A 469 28.72 21.77 16.45
C GLU A 469 28.49 21.64 14.95
N ARG A 470 27.39 20.98 14.52
CA ARG A 470 27.03 20.88 13.11
C ARG A 470 26.42 22.20 12.64
N GLU A 471 26.54 22.49 11.35
CA GLU A 471 25.93 23.67 10.74
C GLU A 471 24.41 23.64 10.90
N ALA A 472 23.83 24.76 11.34
CA ALA A 472 22.38 24.91 11.43
C ALA A 472 21.82 25.24 10.04
N VAL A 473 20.92 24.39 9.56
CA VAL A 473 20.31 24.46 8.23
C VAL A 473 18.79 24.47 8.33
N ASP A 474 18.14 24.96 7.26
CA ASP A 474 16.69 24.92 7.11
C ASP A 474 16.27 23.61 6.44
N LEU A 475 16.14 22.55 7.25
CA LEU A 475 15.71 21.23 6.78
C LEU A 475 14.25 21.24 6.31
N LEU A 476 13.42 22.14 6.84
CA LEU A 476 12.03 22.25 6.41
C LEU A 476 11.98 22.62 4.93
N SER A 477 12.66 23.71 4.54
CA SER A 477 12.73 24.14 3.14
C SER A 477 13.39 23.10 2.22
N ASP A 478 14.41 22.38 2.71
CA ASP A 478 15.06 21.31 1.94
C ASP A 478 14.11 20.12 1.69
N TYR A 479 13.48 19.61 2.74
CA TYR A 479 12.61 18.44 2.64
C TYR A 479 11.32 18.73 1.88
N THR A 480 10.71 19.90 2.10
CA THR A 480 9.52 20.33 1.33
C THR A 480 9.84 20.42 -0.17
N ARG A 481 11.06 20.85 -0.54
CA ARG A 481 11.49 20.88 -1.95
C ARG A 481 11.80 19.48 -2.50
N ARG A 482 12.45 18.64 -1.70
CA ARG A 482 12.90 17.30 -2.10
C ARG A 482 11.75 16.31 -2.23
N PHE A 483 10.68 16.49 -1.47
CA PHE A 483 9.55 15.56 -1.34
C PHE A 483 8.21 16.26 -1.57
N ASP A 484 8.13 17.11 -2.59
CA ASP A 484 6.88 17.65 -3.15
C ASP A 484 5.88 18.21 -2.12
N GLY A 485 6.36 19.01 -1.18
CA GLY A 485 5.50 19.66 -0.17
C GLY A 485 5.45 18.96 1.19
N ALA A 486 6.15 17.84 1.37
CA ALA A 486 6.20 17.14 2.65
C ALA A 486 6.74 18.00 3.80
N PHE A 487 6.47 17.55 5.04
CA PHE A 487 6.77 18.27 6.28
C PHE A 487 6.02 19.60 6.41
N GLY A 488 4.97 19.80 5.60
CA GLY A 488 4.12 20.98 5.63
C GLY A 488 3.25 21.06 6.89
N PRO A 489 2.58 22.21 7.11
CA PRO A 489 1.65 22.38 8.24
C PRO A 489 0.53 21.34 8.21
N GLY A 490 0.35 20.63 9.33
CA GLY A 490 -0.66 19.56 9.44
C GLY A 490 -0.28 18.23 8.79
N HIS A 491 0.90 18.12 8.16
CA HIS A 491 1.37 16.85 7.62
C HIS A 491 1.84 15.92 8.73
N LEU A 492 1.67 14.62 8.50
CA LEU A 492 2.36 13.54 9.19
C LEU A 492 3.47 13.04 8.28
N SER A 493 4.73 13.35 8.63
CA SER A 493 5.87 13.05 7.77
C SER A 493 6.94 12.27 8.53
N VAL A 494 7.49 11.22 7.92
CA VAL A 494 8.56 10.39 8.46
C VAL A 494 9.61 10.17 7.39
N LEU A 495 10.86 10.51 7.69
CA LEU A 495 12.03 10.27 6.87
C LEU A 495 13.05 9.43 7.63
N ILE A 496 13.58 8.41 6.96
CA ILE A 496 14.71 7.60 7.39
C ILE A 496 15.75 7.63 6.26
N ASP A 497 16.89 8.28 6.48
CA ASP A 497 18.00 8.43 5.51
C ASP A 497 19.19 7.55 5.92
N VAL A 498 19.11 6.27 5.57
CA VAL A 498 20.18 5.29 5.82
C VAL A 498 21.43 5.63 5.00
N ALA A 499 21.28 6.23 3.82
CA ALA A 499 22.40 6.71 3.03
C ALA A 499 23.20 7.80 3.76
N ARG A 500 22.54 8.69 4.52
CA ARG A 500 23.22 9.64 5.41
C ARG A 500 23.99 8.93 6.51
N LEU A 501 23.39 7.95 7.19
CA LEU A 501 24.09 7.15 8.20
C LEU A 501 25.35 6.48 7.64
N ARG A 502 25.26 5.89 6.45
CA ARG A 502 26.41 5.27 5.77
C ARG A 502 27.48 6.28 5.44
N ARG A 503 27.11 7.45 4.91
CA ARG A 503 28.05 8.55 4.63
C ARG A 503 28.77 9.00 5.90
N ASP A 504 28.03 9.23 6.99
CA ASP A 504 28.61 9.63 8.28
C ASP A 504 29.57 8.54 8.81
N LEU A 505 29.24 7.26 8.67
CA LEU A 505 30.13 6.17 9.09
C LEU A 505 31.39 6.02 8.23
N LEU A 506 31.30 6.32 6.94
CA LEU A 506 32.41 6.24 5.99
C LEU A 506 33.35 7.45 6.06
N GLN A 507 32.90 8.57 6.64
CA GLN A 507 33.76 9.72 6.83
C GLN A 507 34.87 9.39 7.84
N PRO A 508 36.14 9.72 7.53
CA PRO A 508 37.24 9.51 8.46
C PRO A 508 37.10 10.47 9.64
N HIS A 509 37.03 9.91 10.86
CA HIS A 509 36.98 10.67 12.09
C HIS A 509 38.32 10.55 12.83
N LEU A 510 39.00 11.68 13.04
CA LEU A 510 40.18 11.74 13.90
C LEU A 510 39.72 11.81 15.35
N MET A 511 40.19 10.88 16.17
CA MET A 511 39.91 10.81 17.60
C MET A 511 41.24 10.68 18.34
N ASP A 512 41.52 11.61 19.25
CA ASP A 512 42.80 11.65 19.97
C ASP A 512 42.96 10.47 20.94
N ASP A 513 41.84 9.85 21.34
CA ASP A 513 41.77 8.80 22.36
C ASP A 513 41.58 7.38 21.80
N VAL A 514 41.51 7.21 20.48
CA VAL A 514 41.29 5.91 19.82
C VAL A 514 42.36 5.66 18.76
N ASP A 515 42.95 4.46 18.76
CA ASP A 515 43.85 4.02 17.69
C ASP A 515 43.16 4.13 16.32
N PRO A 516 43.71 4.92 15.37
CA PRO A 516 43.10 5.14 14.06
C PRO A 516 42.81 3.86 13.29
N ARG A 517 43.63 2.81 13.46
CA ARG A 517 43.41 1.51 12.80
C ARG A 517 42.17 0.80 13.34
N LYS A 518 41.95 0.89 14.66
CA LYS A 518 40.75 0.33 15.30
C LYS A 518 39.51 1.12 14.92
N ALA A 519 39.61 2.45 14.86
CA ALA A 519 38.51 3.29 14.43
C ALA A 519 38.05 2.95 13.00
N LEU A 520 38.99 2.87 12.06
CA LEU A 520 38.70 2.51 10.67
C LEU A 520 38.11 1.10 10.53
N ALA A 521 38.68 0.13 11.26
CA ALA A 521 38.15 -1.24 11.28
C ALA A 521 36.70 -1.29 11.81
N MET A 522 36.40 -0.51 12.85
CA MET A 522 35.05 -0.44 13.41
C MET A 522 34.06 0.25 12.48
N GLN A 523 34.47 1.31 11.79
CA GLN A 523 33.65 1.96 10.76
C GLN A 523 33.33 0.99 9.62
N ALA A 524 34.34 0.31 9.09
CA ALA A 524 34.15 -0.69 8.03
C ALA A 524 33.21 -1.83 8.46
N LEU A 525 33.37 -2.32 9.70
CA LEU A 525 32.48 -3.33 10.26
C LEU A 525 31.04 -2.83 10.39
N ALA A 526 30.82 -1.62 10.92
CA ALA A 526 29.49 -1.04 11.08
C ALA A 526 28.78 -0.86 9.73
N VAL A 527 29.48 -0.35 8.72
CA VAL A 527 28.94 -0.25 7.35
C VAL A 527 28.60 -1.63 6.80
N THR A 528 29.47 -2.62 6.98
CA THR A 528 29.21 -4.00 6.54
C THR A 528 27.98 -4.60 7.21
N VAL A 529 27.76 -4.33 8.50
CA VAL A 529 26.56 -4.78 9.23
C VAL A 529 25.30 -4.11 8.67
N ILE A 530 25.31 -2.79 8.48
CA ILE A 530 24.18 -2.06 7.89
C ILE A 530 23.88 -2.60 6.49
N ASP A 531 24.91 -2.81 5.68
CA ASP A 531 24.79 -3.31 4.31
C ASP A 531 24.22 -4.74 4.26
N ARG A 532 24.33 -5.51 5.34
CA ARG A 532 23.74 -6.85 5.47
C ARG A 532 22.32 -6.82 6.05
N VAL A 533 22.02 -5.85 6.91
CA VAL A 533 20.71 -5.72 7.56
C VAL A 533 19.67 -5.12 6.62
N THR A 534 20.07 -4.20 5.73
CA THR A 534 19.13 -3.55 4.83
C THR A 534 19.79 -3.07 3.54
N GLN A 535 19.04 -3.20 2.43
CA GLN A 535 19.33 -2.55 1.16
C GLN A 535 18.69 -1.16 1.03
N LEU A 536 17.89 -0.73 2.02
CA LEU A 536 17.24 0.56 2.03
C LEU A 536 18.28 1.68 2.22
N ASP A 537 18.27 2.66 1.34
CA ASP A 537 19.03 3.90 1.46
C ASP A 537 18.14 5.05 1.96
N LEU A 538 16.85 5.05 1.58
CA LEU A 538 15.88 6.09 1.98
C LEU A 538 14.49 5.49 2.15
N ALA A 539 13.80 5.85 3.22
CA ALA A 539 12.34 5.73 3.32
C ALA A 539 11.74 7.09 3.68
N MET A 540 10.71 7.50 2.94
CA MET A 540 9.95 8.70 3.19
C MET A 540 8.47 8.36 3.12
N LEU A 541 7.70 8.79 4.12
CA LEU A 541 6.25 8.75 4.14
C LEU A 541 5.75 10.15 4.47
N ASP A 542 4.81 10.65 3.68
CA ASP A 542 4.09 11.88 3.95
C ASP A 542 2.59 11.61 3.87
N ALA A 543 1.84 12.08 4.85
CA ALA A 543 0.39 12.11 4.80
C ALA A 543 -0.10 13.52 5.09
N SER A 544 -0.80 14.12 4.14
CA SER A 544 -1.25 15.51 4.17
C SER A 544 -2.78 15.61 4.25
N PRO A 545 -3.35 16.55 5.03
CA PRO A 545 -4.79 16.72 5.14
C PRO A 545 -5.43 17.05 3.78
N ALA A 546 -6.56 16.40 3.48
CA ALA A 546 -7.38 16.66 2.28
C ALA A 546 -8.86 16.80 2.68
N PRO A 547 -9.72 17.53 1.93
CA PRO A 547 -11.10 17.79 2.36
C PRO A 547 -11.91 16.56 2.79
N ASN A 548 -11.70 15.43 2.10
CA ASN A 548 -12.37 14.15 2.34
C ASN A 548 -11.41 13.07 2.87
N GLY A 549 -10.38 13.48 3.61
CA GLY A 549 -9.48 12.57 4.31
C GLY A 549 -8.03 13.01 4.29
N ALA A 550 -7.13 12.24 3.68
CA ALA A 550 -5.73 12.59 3.54
C ALA A 550 -5.14 12.10 2.22
N LYS A 551 -4.18 12.84 1.66
CA LYS A 551 -3.29 12.33 0.61
C LYS A 551 -2.09 11.66 1.25
N VAL A 552 -1.62 10.57 0.66
CA VAL A 552 -0.50 9.78 1.16
C VAL A 552 0.52 9.62 0.04
N GLN A 553 1.78 9.89 0.36
CA GLN A 553 2.91 9.67 -0.51
C GLN A 553 3.96 8.83 0.23
N VAL A 554 4.51 7.85 -0.45
CA VAL A 554 5.60 7.00 0.05
C VAL A 554 6.69 6.96 -1.00
N THR A 555 7.94 7.13 -0.56
CA THR A 555 9.11 6.92 -1.41
C THR A 555 10.09 6.02 -0.68
N LEU A 556 10.41 4.88 -1.29
CA LEU A 556 11.46 3.99 -0.82
C LEU A 556 12.56 3.96 -1.88
N ARG A 557 13.82 4.09 -1.46
CA ARG A 557 14.97 3.95 -2.34
C ARG A 557 15.86 2.86 -1.82
N LEU A 558 16.10 1.87 -2.66
CA LEU A 558 17.12 0.86 -2.45
C LEU A 558 18.47 1.40 -2.89
N ARG A 559 19.51 0.78 -2.35
CA ARG A 559 20.88 1.01 -2.79
C ARG A 559 21.04 0.55 -4.24
N PRO A 560 21.75 1.33 -5.07
CA PRO A 560 22.07 0.92 -6.42
C PRO A 560 22.81 -0.42 -6.46
N ARG A 561 22.53 -1.24 -7.48
CA ARG A 561 23.33 -2.42 -7.76
C ARG A 561 24.78 -2.01 -8.00
N ARG A 562 25.73 -2.83 -7.53
CA ARG A 562 27.13 -2.66 -7.91
C ARG A 562 27.29 -3.13 -9.35
N ASP A 563 28.04 -2.37 -10.15
CA ASP A 563 28.40 -2.78 -11.51
C ASP A 563 29.02 -4.19 -11.47
N GLY A 564 28.29 -5.18 -12.01
CA GLY A 564 28.67 -6.60 -12.00
C GLY A 564 27.56 -7.58 -11.60
N ASP A 565 26.56 -7.16 -10.81
CA ASP A 565 25.47 -8.05 -10.36
C ASP A 565 24.46 -8.42 -11.46
N ASP A 566 24.36 -7.61 -12.52
CA ASP A 566 23.46 -7.91 -13.67
C ASP A 566 23.98 -9.04 -14.57
N SER A 567 25.19 -9.55 -14.35
CA SER A 567 25.79 -10.60 -15.19
C SER A 567 25.38 -12.04 -14.81
N ALA A 568 24.54 -12.21 -13.78
CA ALA A 568 24.18 -13.52 -13.21
C ALA A 568 22.68 -13.86 -13.29
N ARG A 569 21.86 -13.10 -14.03
CA ARG A 569 20.44 -13.42 -14.28
C ARG A 569 20.19 -13.85 -15.72
#